data_AF-A0A6C2U3N9-F1
#
_entry.id   AF-A0A6C2U3N9-F1
#
_cell.length_a   1.000
_cell.length_b   1.000
_cell.length_c   1.000
_cell.angle_alpha   90.00
_cell.angle_beta   90.00
_cell.angle_gamma   90.00
#
_symmetry.space_group_name_H-M   'P 1'
#
loop_
_entity.id
_entity.type
_entity.pdbx_description
1 polymer ?
#
loop_
_entity_poly.entity_id
_entity_poly.type
_entity_poly.pdbx_seq_one_letter_code
_entity_poly.pdbx_strand_id
1 'polypeptide(L)'
;MSWSLITSDYVVSAFSPGLAADYQQWLASNPDKAGRLGEIASMVVGEFRAALASNPETVMDTTEGTLPPSCLRHASNIIIFQLKGEMDQTLTEAENAAAIRADVFLRGIWMESIPAGSAAVTQTPSYAGPHEFQEFAQ
;
A
#
# COMPACT_ATOMS: atom_id res chain seq x y z
N MET A 1 0.46 -6.33 17.70
CA MET A 1 0.47 -6.44 16.23
C MET A 1 1.92 -6.44 15.77
N SER A 2 2.31 -7.34 14.85
CA SER A 2 3.69 -7.37 14.33
C SER A 2 3.81 -6.40 13.17
N TRP A 3 4.62 -5.36 13.32
CA TRP A 3 5.04 -4.50 12.21
C TRP A 3 6.09 -5.24 11.38
N SER A 4 6.16 -4.97 10.08
CA SER A 4 7.07 -5.65 9.16
C SER A 4 8.04 -4.66 8.52
N LEU A 5 9.33 -5.00 8.50
CA LEU A 5 10.37 -4.21 7.87
C LEU A 5 10.26 -4.31 6.35
N ILE A 6 10.26 -3.16 5.67
CA ILE A 6 10.17 -3.09 4.21
C ILE A 6 11.55 -2.73 3.65
N THR A 7 12.28 -3.75 3.21
CA THR A 7 13.57 -3.62 2.53
C THR A 7 13.42 -3.80 1.02
N SER A 8 14.48 -3.53 0.26
CA SER A 8 14.55 -3.92 -1.15
C SER A 8 14.30 -5.41 -1.34
N ASP A 9 14.87 -6.26 -0.48
CA ASP A 9 14.73 -7.72 -0.57
C ASP A 9 13.30 -8.17 -0.28
N TYR A 10 12.63 -7.51 0.68
CA TYR A 10 11.20 -7.74 0.93
C TYR A 10 10.38 -7.48 -0.33
N VAL A 11 10.63 -6.35 -1.01
CA VAL A 11 9.91 -5.98 -2.22
C VAL A 11 10.24 -6.93 -3.39
N VAL A 12 11.51 -7.28 -3.57
CA VAL A 12 11.94 -8.24 -4.60
C VAL A 12 11.31 -9.61 -4.39
N SER A 13 11.14 -10.05 -3.14
CA SER A 13 10.49 -11.32 -2.82
C SER A 13 9.01 -11.38 -3.24
N ALA A 14 8.39 -10.22 -3.42
CA ALA A 14 7.00 -10.09 -3.87
C ALA A 14 6.88 -9.96 -5.41
N PHE A 15 7.99 -9.91 -6.15
CA PHE A 15 7.94 -9.79 -7.61
C PHE A 15 7.43 -11.08 -8.26
N SER A 16 6.71 -10.91 -9.37
CA SER A 16 6.49 -12.02 -10.30
C SER A 16 7.84 -12.41 -10.94
N PRO A 17 7.99 -13.66 -11.41
CA PRO A 17 9.23 -14.08 -12.08
C PRO A 17 9.61 -13.18 -13.27
N GLY A 18 8.63 -12.70 -14.02
CA GLY A 18 8.86 -11.77 -15.14
C GLY A 18 9.40 -10.42 -14.67
N LEU A 19 8.77 -9.80 -13.68
CA LEU A 19 9.24 -8.53 -13.13
C LEU A 19 10.64 -8.65 -12.51
N ALA A 20 10.92 -9.76 -11.84
CA ALA A 20 12.25 -10.03 -11.31
C ALA A 20 13.32 -10.08 -12.42
N ALA A 21 13.04 -10.77 -13.53
CA ALA A 21 13.95 -10.84 -14.68
C ALA A 21 14.16 -9.46 -15.31
N ASP A 22 13.07 -8.71 -15.53
CA ASP A 22 13.14 -7.37 -16.11
C ASP A 22 13.93 -6.40 -15.22
N TYR A 23 13.72 -6.46 -13.91
CA TYR A 23 14.44 -5.62 -12.94
C TYR A 23 15.94 -5.92 -12.95
N GLN A 24 16.34 -7.20 -13.00
CA GLN A 24 17.75 -7.58 -13.11
C GLN A 24 18.37 -7.09 -14.43
N GLN A 25 17.65 -7.22 -15.55
CA GLN A 25 18.11 -6.73 -16.84
C GLN A 25 18.25 -5.20 -16.86
N TRP A 26 17.31 -4.50 -16.23
CA TRP A 26 17.35 -3.04 -16.10
C TRP A 26 18.54 -2.59 -15.27
N LEU A 27 18.84 -3.24 -14.13
CA LEU A 27 20.03 -2.96 -13.33
C LEU A 27 21.34 -3.24 -14.09
N ALA A 28 21.39 -4.32 -14.88
CA ALA A 28 22.56 -4.62 -15.70
C ALA A 28 22.82 -3.53 -16.76
N SER A 29 21.74 -2.89 -17.26
CA SER A 29 21.82 -1.82 -18.24
C SER A 29 22.04 -0.44 -17.61
N ASN A 30 21.69 -0.28 -16.32
CA ASN A 30 21.76 0.98 -15.56
C ASN A 30 22.43 0.74 -14.19
N PRO A 31 23.74 0.46 -14.16
CA PRO A 31 24.43 0.08 -12.92
C PRO A 31 24.44 1.20 -11.87
N ASP A 32 24.30 2.46 -12.28
CA ASP A 32 24.15 3.65 -11.41
C ASP A 32 22.82 3.66 -10.64
N LYS A 33 21.84 2.85 -11.07
CA LYS A 33 20.55 2.69 -10.40
C LYS A 33 20.56 1.60 -9.33
N ALA A 34 21.71 0.97 -9.07
CA ALA A 34 21.87 0.06 -7.95
C ALA A 34 21.50 0.77 -6.63
N GLY A 35 20.48 0.25 -5.93
CA GLY A 35 19.96 0.84 -4.69
C GLY A 35 18.68 1.65 -4.86
N ARG A 36 18.28 1.98 -6.10
CA ARG A 36 17.11 2.83 -6.36
C ARG A 36 15.80 2.26 -5.82
N LEU A 37 15.62 0.93 -5.88
CA LEU A 37 14.47 0.27 -5.25
C LEU A 37 14.42 0.48 -3.73
N GLY A 38 15.56 0.50 -3.07
CA GLY A 38 15.66 0.81 -1.64
C GLY A 38 15.22 2.24 -1.35
N GLU A 39 15.65 3.21 -2.16
CA GLU A 39 15.25 4.61 -2.04
C GLU A 39 13.74 4.80 -2.23
N ILE A 40 13.16 4.17 -3.26
CA ILE A 40 11.71 4.15 -3.51
C ILE A 40 10.98 3.56 -2.30
N ALA A 41 11.44 2.41 -1.79
CA ALA A 41 10.83 1.77 -0.62
C ALA A 41 10.90 2.67 0.63
N SER A 42 12.06 3.29 0.90
CA SER A 42 12.21 4.20 2.03
C SER A 42 11.30 5.43 1.94
N MET A 43 11.16 6.02 0.75
CA MET A 43 10.26 7.15 0.52
C MET A 43 8.80 6.76 0.78
N VAL A 44 8.33 5.67 0.18
CA VAL A 44 6.94 5.19 0.36
C VAL A 44 6.66 4.83 1.81
N VAL A 45 7.58 4.12 2.48
CA VAL A 45 7.44 3.80 3.92
C VAL A 45 7.36 5.07 4.76
N GLY A 46 8.18 6.08 4.43
CA GLY A 46 8.14 7.39 5.09
C GLY A 46 6.77 8.05 4.97
N GLU A 47 6.17 8.06 3.78
CA GLU A 47 4.84 8.62 3.55
C GLU A 47 3.75 7.90 4.37
N PHE A 48 3.77 6.56 4.38
CA PHE A 48 2.82 5.78 5.18
C PHE A 48 3.01 6.04 6.67
N ARG A 49 4.25 6.11 7.15
CA ARG A 49 4.54 6.39 8.57
C ARG A 49 4.13 7.80 8.96
N ALA A 50 4.32 8.79 8.09
CA ALA A 50 3.86 10.14 8.31
C ALA A 50 2.31 10.20 8.42
N ALA A 51 1.61 9.50 7.53
CA ALA A 51 0.14 9.40 7.58
C ALA A 51 -0.33 8.67 8.84
N LEU A 52 0.34 7.59 9.25
CA LEU A 52 0.00 6.88 10.47
C LEU A 52 0.23 7.73 11.72
N ALA A 53 1.31 8.51 11.73
CA ALA A 53 1.68 9.39 12.84
C ALA A 53 0.77 10.64 12.96
N SER A 54 0.04 11.02 11.90
CA SER A 54 -0.94 12.10 12.01
C SER A 54 -2.16 11.71 12.85
N ASN A 55 -2.40 10.42 13.02
CA ASN A 55 -3.58 9.91 13.70
C ASN A 55 -3.24 9.62 15.18
N PRO A 56 -3.90 10.29 16.15
CA PRO A 56 -3.50 10.24 17.56
C PRO A 56 -3.72 8.88 18.23
N GLU A 57 -4.59 8.03 17.68
CA GLU A 57 -4.86 6.69 18.19
C GLU A 57 -3.82 5.66 17.72
N THR A 58 -2.95 6.02 16.77
CA THR A 58 -1.94 5.10 16.25
C THR A 58 -0.80 4.91 17.24
N VAL A 59 -0.59 3.67 17.68
CA VAL A 59 0.64 3.30 18.38
C VAL A 59 1.72 2.98 17.35
N MET A 60 2.66 3.90 17.17
CA MET A 60 3.76 3.75 16.22
C MET A 60 4.82 2.75 16.71
N ASP A 61 5.32 1.92 15.80
CA ASP A 61 6.52 1.11 16.07
C ASP A 61 7.78 1.99 16.03
N THR A 62 8.73 1.71 16.92
CA THR A 62 9.97 2.49 17.06
C THR A 62 10.94 2.31 15.90
N THR A 63 10.74 1.31 15.05
CA THR A 63 11.62 1.02 13.92
C THR A 63 11.16 1.81 12.70
N GLU A 64 11.99 2.72 12.18
CA GLU A 64 11.60 3.67 11.12
C GLU A 64 11.28 3.02 9.75
N GLY A 65 11.73 1.80 9.51
CA GLY A 65 11.49 1.08 8.25
C GLY A 65 10.28 0.13 8.27
N THR A 66 9.48 0.14 9.34
CA THR A 66 8.41 -0.83 9.52
C THR A 66 7.03 -0.23 9.23
N LEU A 67 6.13 -1.09 8.74
CA LEU A 67 4.72 -0.78 8.53
C LEU A 67 3.80 -1.84 9.17
N PRO A 68 2.59 -1.47 9.58
CA PRO A 68 1.61 -2.44 10.05
C PRO A 68 1.10 -3.33 8.88
N PRO A 69 0.61 -4.56 9.16
CA PRO A 69 0.19 -5.50 8.12
C PRO A 69 -0.85 -4.96 7.13
N SER A 70 -1.75 -4.06 7.58
CA SER A 70 -2.77 -3.45 6.74
C SER A 70 -2.20 -2.55 5.65
N CYS A 71 -1.02 -1.95 5.85
CA CYS A 71 -0.37 -1.06 4.89
C CYS A 71 0.48 -1.81 3.85
N LEU A 72 0.92 -3.04 4.14
CA LEU A 72 1.94 -3.74 3.35
C LEU A 72 1.59 -3.86 1.87
N ARG A 73 0.40 -4.37 1.57
CA ARG A 73 -0.05 -4.54 0.17
C ARG A 73 -0.11 -3.20 -0.57
N HIS A 74 -0.57 -2.15 0.10
CA HIS A 74 -0.73 -0.82 -0.50
C HIS A 74 0.64 -0.17 -0.73
N ALA A 75 1.55 -0.25 0.23
CA ALA A 75 2.93 0.20 0.08
C ALA A 75 3.63 -0.54 -1.07
N SER A 76 3.54 -1.88 -1.13
CA SER A 76 4.14 -2.67 -2.22
C SER A 76 3.61 -2.29 -3.59
N ASN A 77 2.31 -2.02 -3.72
CA ASN A 77 1.73 -1.59 -5.00
C ASN A 77 2.29 -0.24 -5.46
N ILE A 78 2.46 0.74 -4.55
CA ILE A 78 3.03 2.05 -4.89
C ILE A 78 4.50 1.90 -5.26
N ILE A 79 5.28 1.12 -4.50
CA ILE A 79 6.69 0.87 -4.77
C ILE A 79 6.89 0.22 -6.16
N ILE A 80 6.12 -0.82 -6.48
CA ILE A 80 6.19 -1.51 -7.77
C ILE A 80 5.77 -0.58 -8.90
N PHE A 81 4.71 0.22 -8.70
CA PHE A 81 4.28 1.20 -9.69
C PHE A 81 5.37 2.23 -10.00
N GLN A 82 6.00 2.81 -8.97
CA GLN A 82 7.09 3.78 -9.15
C GLN A 82 8.30 3.14 -9.83
N LEU A 83 8.69 1.93 -9.41
CA LEU A 83 9.79 1.19 -10.04
C LEU A 83 9.53 0.94 -11.52
N LYS A 84 8.33 0.46 -11.87
CA LYS A 84 7.96 0.21 -13.28
C LYS A 84 8.00 1.48 -14.11
N GLY A 85 7.61 2.62 -13.52
CA GLY A 85 7.76 3.93 -14.16
C GLY A 85 9.22 4.27 -14.45
N GLU A 86 10.15 4.01 -13.52
CA GLU A 86 11.59 4.24 -13.75
C GLU A 86 12.23 3.25 -14.74
N MET A 87 11.65 2.07 -14.87
CA MET A 87 12.05 1.05 -15.85
C MET A 87 11.43 1.27 -17.24
N ASP A 88 10.67 2.36 -17.44
CA ASP A 88 9.89 2.64 -18.65
C ASP A 88 8.97 1.47 -19.06
N GLN A 89 8.45 0.71 -18.09
CA GLN A 89 7.54 -0.39 -18.34
C GLN A 89 6.09 0.10 -18.46
N THR A 90 5.39 -0.39 -19.49
CA THR A 90 3.95 -0.20 -19.59
C THR A 90 3.23 -0.94 -18.47
N LEU A 91 2.44 -0.20 -17.71
CA LEU A 91 1.56 -0.75 -16.68
C LEU A 91 0.30 -1.31 -17.32
N THR A 92 -0.12 -2.49 -16.87
CA THR A 92 -1.46 -3.00 -17.19
C THR A 92 -2.52 -2.17 -16.50
N GLU A 93 -3.76 -2.21 -17.00
CA GLU A 93 -4.89 -1.53 -16.37
C GLU A 93 -5.10 -1.99 -14.91
N ALA A 94 -4.92 -3.28 -14.64
CA ALA A 94 -5.05 -3.85 -13.30
C ALA A 94 -3.99 -3.30 -12.33
N GLU A 95 -2.75 -3.15 -12.78
CA GLU A 95 -1.65 -2.58 -11.99
C GLU A 95 -1.87 -1.10 -11.71
N ASN A 96 -2.29 -0.33 -12.73
CA ASN A 96 -2.63 1.07 -12.55
C ASN A 96 -3.78 1.26 -11.55
N ALA A 97 -4.84 0.46 -11.69
CA ALA A 97 -5.95 0.46 -10.74
C ALA A 97 -5.52 0.07 -9.31
N ALA A 98 -4.57 -0.86 -9.17
CA ALA A 98 -4.03 -1.25 -7.87
C ALA A 98 -3.20 -0.13 -7.21
N ALA A 99 -2.42 0.61 -7.99
CA ALA A 99 -1.67 1.78 -7.53
C ALA A 99 -2.60 2.93 -7.10
N ILE A 100 -3.61 3.24 -7.92
CA ILE A 100 -4.63 4.25 -7.59
C ILE A 100 -5.36 3.90 -6.28
N ARG A 101 -5.78 2.64 -6.10
CA ARG A 101 -6.40 2.20 -4.85
C ARG A 101 -5.46 2.28 -3.65
N ALA A 102 -4.16 2.10 -3.85
CA ALA A 102 -3.17 2.25 -2.79
C ALA A 102 -2.96 3.72 -2.40
N ASP A 103 -2.93 4.63 -3.37
CA ASP A 103 -2.88 6.08 -3.11
C ASP A 103 -4.14 6.57 -2.38
N VAL A 104 -5.32 6.12 -2.80
CA VAL A 104 -6.59 6.42 -2.11
C VAL A 104 -6.57 5.91 -0.67
N PHE A 105 -6.02 4.71 -0.42
CA PHE A 105 -5.88 4.17 0.93
C PHE A 105 -4.95 5.03 1.79
N LEU A 106 -3.78 5.44 1.25
CA LEU A 106 -2.84 6.32 1.94
C LEU A 106 -3.49 7.68 2.30
N ARG A 107 -4.22 8.29 1.37
CA ARG A 107 -5.00 9.50 1.64
C ARG A 107 -6.10 9.27 2.67
N GLY A 108 -6.71 8.09 2.66
CA GLY A 108 -7.72 7.69 3.64
C GLY A 108 -7.18 7.66 5.07
N ILE A 109 -5.92 7.23 5.26
CA ILE A 109 -5.21 7.30 6.54
C ILE A 109 -5.02 8.77 6.95
N TRP A 110 -4.51 9.62 6.04
CA TRP A 110 -4.32 11.05 6.30
C TRP A 110 -5.59 11.79 6.71
N MET A 111 -6.73 11.39 6.15
CA MET A 111 -8.04 11.98 6.46
C MET A 111 -8.71 11.34 7.68
N GLU A 112 -8.01 10.49 8.44
CA GLU A 112 -8.55 9.73 9.59
C GLU A 112 -9.77 8.85 9.26
N SER A 113 -10.07 8.66 7.97
CA SER A 113 -11.21 7.85 7.49
C SER A 113 -10.94 6.35 7.52
N ILE A 114 -9.66 5.96 7.62
CA ILE A 114 -9.22 4.59 7.78
C ILE A 114 -8.48 4.51 9.12
N PRO A 115 -9.00 3.76 10.11
CA PRO A 115 -8.34 3.64 11.40
C PRO A 115 -6.97 3.00 11.23
N ALA A 116 -5.96 3.69 11.76
CA ALA A 116 -4.58 3.23 11.74
C ALA A 116 -4.45 1.94 12.55
N GLY A 117 -3.77 0.95 11.99
CA GLY A 117 -3.60 -0.35 12.64
C GLY A 117 -4.86 -1.22 12.72
N SER A 118 -6.00 -0.83 12.12
CA SER A 118 -7.13 -1.74 11.99
C SER A 118 -6.74 -2.90 11.07
N ALA A 119 -6.59 -4.08 11.68
CA ALA A 119 -6.68 -5.34 10.95
C ALA A 119 -7.97 -5.28 10.13
N ALA A 120 -7.83 -5.43 8.80
CA ALA A 120 -8.89 -5.50 7.78
C ALA A 120 -10.28 -5.18 8.32
N VAL A 121 -10.84 -4.01 7.97
CA VAL A 121 -12.21 -3.62 8.30
C VAL A 121 -13.16 -4.79 7.97
N THR A 122 -13.49 -5.61 8.97
CA THR A 122 -14.52 -6.65 8.92
C THR A 122 -15.89 -6.02 9.18
N GLN A 123 -16.08 -4.76 8.78
CA GLN A 123 -17.42 -4.21 8.71
C GLN A 123 -18.02 -4.64 7.38
N THR A 124 -18.65 -5.81 7.40
CA THR A 124 -19.65 -6.16 6.39
C THR A 124 -20.65 -5.01 6.33
N PRO A 125 -20.94 -4.43 5.15
CA PRO A 125 -21.99 -3.42 5.05
C PRO A 125 -23.28 -3.98 5.65
N SER A 126 -23.77 -3.40 6.75
CA SER A 126 -25.10 -3.74 7.24
C SER A 126 -26.09 -2.96 6.38
N TYR A 127 -26.72 -3.64 5.43
CA TYR A 127 -27.93 -3.10 4.83
C TYR A 127 -29.01 -3.15 5.90
N ALA A 128 -29.34 -2.01 6.50
CA ALA A 128 -30.63 -1.89 7.18
C ALA A 128 -31.68 -2.11 6.09
N GLY A 129 -32.39 -3.23 6.15
CA GLY A 129 -33.50 -3.51 5.24
C GLY A 129 -34.49 -2.34 5.27
N PRO A 130 -35.17 -2.04 4.15
CA PRO A 130 -36.13 -0.95 4.11
C PRO A 130 -37.14 -1.14 5.24
N HIS A 131 -37.32 -0.10 6.06
CA HIS A 131 -38.34 -0.04 7.09
C HIS A 131 -39.66 -0.57 6.52
N GLU A 132 -40.20 -1.61 7.16
CA GLU A 132 -41.49 -2.19 6.80
C GLU A 132 -42.53 -1.06 6.73
N PHE A 133 -43.13 -0.88 5.56
CA PHE A 133 -44.28 -0.02 5.40
C PHE A 133 -45.40 -0.58 6.28
N GLN A 134 -45.71 0.09 7.38
CA GLN A 134 -46.94 -0.17 8.13
C GLN A 134 -48.12 0.08 7.19
N GLU A 135 -48.78 -0.99 6.75
CA GLU A 135 -50.10 -0.93 6.13
C GLU A 135 -51.07 -0.27 7.11
N PHE A 136 -51.53 0.93 6.76
CA PHE A 136 -52.70 1.52 7.40
C PHE A 136 -53.94 0.79 6.87
N ALA A 137 -54.42 -0.17 7.65
CA ALA A 137 -55.78 -0.68 7.48
C ALA A 137 -56.79 0.42 7.87
N GLN A 138 -57.67 0.77 6.94
CA GLN A 138 -58.96 1.41 7.20
C GLN A 138 -60.07 0.55 6.61
#